data_AF-A0A7D5TSD8-F1
#
_entry.id   AF-A0A7D5TSD8-F1
#
_cell.length_a   1.000
_cell.length_b   1.000
_cell.length_c   1.000
_cell.angle_alpha   90.00
_cell.angle_beta   90.00
_cell.angle_gamma   90.00
#
_symmetry.space_group_name_H-M   'P 1'
#
loop_
_entity.id
_entity.type
_entity.pdbx_description
1 polymer ?
#
loop_
_entity_poly.entity_id
_entity_poly.type
_entity_poly.pdbx_seq_one_letter_code
_entity_poly.pdbx_strand_id
1 'polypeptide(L)'
;MAFDEGGEISHLFGALAQRDRRIAVYYLREHGSASLETLADLVTGWTEAGPGPDRSVAHDDVRIGLHHVHLPALDAAGVVEYDPDGGRVALTELSAAEAAILDASLRADATDAAVDLERLLAAAGDAGADDGG
;
A
#
# COMPACT_ATOMS: atom_id res chain seq x y z
N MET A 1 -5.98 -30.67 -11.43
CA MET A 1 -5.19 -29.66 -12.16
C MET A 1 -4.88 -28.60 -11.12
N ALA A 2 -3.69 -28.64 -10.51
CA ALA A 2 -3.31 -27.83 -9.35
C ALA A 2 -1.81 -27.51 -9.45
N PHE A 3 -1.46 -26.62 -10.37
CA PHE A 3 -0.11 -26.07 -10.52
C PHE A 3 -0.22 -24.69 -11.16
N ASP A 4 -0.88 -23.77 -10.48
CA ASP A 4 -0.77 -22.31 -10.75
C ASP A 4 -0.55 -21.51 -9.46
N GLU A 5 -0.89 -22.09 -8.30
CA GLU A 5 -0.65 -21.56 -6.95
C GLU A 5 0.79 -21.07 -6.71
N GLY A 6 1.80 -21.73 -7.30
CA GLY A 6 3.20 -21.29 -7.20
C GLY A 6 3.53 -20.06 -8.06
N GLY A 7 2.83 -19.87 -9.19
CA GLY A 7 2.93 -18.69 -10.04
C GLY A 7 2.26 -17.48 -9.40
N GLU A 8 1.04 -17.68 -8.88
CA GLU A 8 0.27 -16.69 -8.14
C GLU A 8 1.05 -16.14 -6.93
N ILE A 9 1.63 -17.03 -6.11
CA ILE A 9 2.46 -16.64 -4.95
C ILE A 9 3.73 -15.89 -5.41
N SER A 10 4.36 -16.31 -6.52
CA SER A 10 5.54 -15.62 -7.04
C SER A 10 5.21 -14.21 -7.53
N HIS A 11 4.05 -14.02 -8.16
CA HIS A 11 3.55 -12.71 -8.57
C HIS A 11 3.25 -11.83 -7.36
N LEU A 12 2.64 -12.39 -6.31
CA LEU A 12 2.42 -11.66 -5.05
C LEU A 12 3.75 -11.22 -4.43
N PHE A 13 4.76 -12.10 -4.33
CA PHE A 13 6.08 -11.70 -3.84
C PHE A 13 6.70 -10.60 -4.71
N GLY A 14 6.57 -10.71 -6.04
CA GLY A 14 7.01 -9.69 -6.98
C GLY A 14 6.30 -8.36 -6.77
N ALA A 15 5.00 -8.38 -6.49
CA ALA A 15 4.16 -7.22 -6.22
C ALA A 15 4.50 -6.56 -4.87
N LEU A 16 4.77 -7.36 -3.84
CA LEU A 16 5.10 -6.88 -2.49
C LEU A 16 6.60 -6.59 -2.29
N ALA A 17 7.45 -6.84 -3.29
CA ALA A 17 8.90 -6.64 -3.16
C ALA A 17 9.30 -5.17 -2.89
N GLN A 18 8.48 -4.19 -3.28
CA GLN A 18 8.77 -2.76 -3.06
C GLN A 18 7.97 -2.23 -1.88
N ARG A 19 8.62 -1.44 -1.03
CA ARG A 19 8.03 -0.93 0.23
C ARG A 19 6.79 -0.07 -0.03
N ASP A 20 6.82 0.82 -1.00
CA ASP A 20 5.71 1.71 -1.36
C ASP A 20 4.44 0.92 -1.75
N ARG A 21 4.63 -0.21 -2.46
CA ARG A 21 3.53 -1.13 -2.81
C ARG A 21 2.95 -1.80 -1.57
N ARG A 22 3.79 -2.21 -0.62
CA ARG A 22 3.31 -2.82 0.63
C ARG A 22 2.51 -1.84 1.47
N ILE A 23 2.99 -0.60 1.63
CA ILE A 23 2.29 0.46 2.36
C ILE A 23 0.90 0.72 1.76
N ALA A 24 0.81 0.86 0.43
CA ALA A 24 -0.47 1.05 -0.24
C ALA A 24 -1.43 -0.12 0.00
N VAL A 25 -0.96 -1.37 -0.11
CA VAL A 25 -1.79 -2.56 0.09
C VAL A 25 -2.23 -2.72 1.55
N TYR A 26 -1.41 -2.36 2.53
CA TYR A 26 -1.81 -2.40 3.95
C TYR A 26 -2.99 -1.48 4.22
N TYR A 27 -2.94 -0.26 3.70
CA TYR A 27 -4.05 0.68 3.83
C TYR A 27 -5.32 0.19 3.13
N LEU A 28 -5.18 -0.31 1.90
CA LEU A 28 -6.31 -0.85 1.15
C LEU A 28 -6.92 -2.09 1.81
N ARG A 29 -6.14 -2.86 2.60
CA ARG A 29 -6.67 -3.98 3.39
C ARG A 29 -7.59 -3.54 4.52
N GLU A 30 -7.34 -2.40 5.12
CA GLU A 30 -8.17 -1.87 6.20
C GLU A 30 -9.38 -1.09 5.68
N HIS A 31 -9.21 -0.36 4.57
CA HIS A 31 -10.23 0.55 4.02
C HIS A 31 -10.96 0.02 2.79
N GLY A 32 -10.50 -1.08 2.18
CA GLY A 32 -11.02 -1.69 0.95
C GLY A 32 -10.70 -0.90 -0.33
N SER A 33 -10.68 0.43 -0.28
CA SER A 33 -10.36 1.28 -1.44
C SER A 33 -9.89 2.67 -1.03
N ALA A 34 -9.16 3.34 -1.91
CA ALA A 34 -8.59 4.68 -1.69
C ALA A 34 -8.43 5.44 -3.02
N SER A 35 -8.22 6.76 -2.93
CA SER A 35 -7.74 7.54 -4.07
C SER A 35 -6.22 7.46 -4.20
N LEU A 36 -5.71 7.71 -5.40
CA LEU A 36 -4.28 7.85 -5.67
C LEU A 36 -3.64 8.91 -4.77
N GLU A 37 -4.34 10.02 -4.52
CA GLU A 37 -3.86 11.11 -3.66
C GLU A 37 -3.69 10.63 -2.21
N THR A 38 -4.71 9.97 -1.65
CA THR A 38 -4.62 9.40 -0.29
C THR A 38 -3.48 8.40 -0.15
N LEU A 39 -3.27 7.55 -1.17
CA LEU A 39 -2.16 6.60 -1.15
C LEU A 39 -0.80 7.30 -1.27
N ALA A 40 -0.70 8.39 -2.04
CA ALA A 40 0.52 9.17 -2.16
C ALA A 40 0.87 9.89 -0.85
N ASP A 41 -0.13 10.48 -0.17
CA ASP A 41 0.04 11.10 1.15
C ASP A 41 0.53 10.07 2.18
N LEU A 42 -0.11 8.90 2.23
CA LEU A 42 0.25 7.83 3.14
C LEU A 42 1.68 7.31 2.89
N VAL A 43 2.02 7.01 1.65
CA VAL A 43 3.34 6.47 1.29
C VAL A 43 4.43 7.50 1.56
N THR A 44 4.16 8.78 1.32
CA THR A 44 5.07 9.88 1.66
C THR A 44 5.29 9.95 3.17
N GLY A 45 4.22 10.02 3.96
CA GLY A 45 4.30 10.11 5.42
C GLY A 45 5.00 8.90 6.05
N TRP A 46 4.78 7.70 5.51
CA TRP A 46 5.46 6.50 5.99
C TRP A 46 6.94 6.48 5.64
N THR A 47 7.30 6.98 4.45
CA THR A 47 8.70 7.07 4.03
C THR A 47 9.47 8.08 4.86
N GLU A 48 8.84 9.21 5.20
CA GLU A 48 9.43 10.24 6.08
C GLU A 48 9.58 9.77 7.53
N ALA A 49 8.69 8.91 8.03
CA ALA A 49 8.74 8.37 9.38
C ALA A 49 9.66 7.14 9.55
N GLY A 50 10.08 6.50 8.46
CA GLY A 50 10.88 5.27 8.50
C GLY A 50 12.37 5.50 8.77
N PRO A 51 13.12 4.47 9.21
CA PRO A 51 14.57 4.54 9.33
C PRO A 51 15.21 4.64 7.93
N GLY A 52 15.74 5.80 7.59
CA GLY A 52 16.39 6.07 6.32
C GLY A 52 17.16 7.40 6.35
N PRO A 53 17.97 7.72 5.32
CA PRO A 53 18.51 9.06 5.20
C PRO A 53 17.33 10.03 5.15
N ASP A 54 17.43 11.14 5.89
CA ASP A 54 16.50 12.27 5.92
C ASP A 54 16.36 12.86 4.51
N ARG A 55 15.60 12.15 3.68
CA ARG A 55 15.38 12.43 2.28
C ARG A 55 13.90 12.73 2.21
N SER A 56 13.58 14.01 2.34
CA SER A 56 12.26 14.51 1.98
C SER A 56 11.96 14.02 0.56
N VAL A 57 10.96 13.17 0.45
CA VAL A 57 10.47 12.69 -0.83
C VAL A 57 9.32 13.61 -1.21
N ALA A 58 9.40 14.23 -2.39
CA ALA A 58 8.31 15.07 -2.83
C ALA A 58 7.05 14.20 -3.02
N HIS A 59 5.94 14.60 -2.40
CA HIS A 59 4.65 13.94 -2.56
C HIS A 59 4.29 13.70 -4.04
N ASP A 60 4.59 14.68 -4.91
CA ASP A 60 4.36 14.54 -6.34
C ASP A 60 5.18 13.42 -7.00
N ASP A 61 6.43 13.21 -6.57
CA ASP A 61 7.26 12.12 -7.09
C ASP A 61 6.70 10.76 -6.67
N VAL A 62 6.22 10.64 -5.42
CA VAL A 62 5.53 9.44 -4.93
C VAL A 62 4.26 9.18 -5.73
N ARG A 63 3.43 10.20 -5.94
CA ARG A 63 2.19 10.10 -6.72
C ARG A 63 2.47 9.64 -8.16
N ILE A 64 3.48 10.21 -8.81
CA ILE A 64 3.92 9.83 -10.15
C ILE A 64 4.40 8.38 -10.18
N GLY A 65 5.21 7.97 -9.21
CA GLY A 65 5.67 6.59 -9.06
C GLY A 65 4.53 5.61 -8.83
N LEU A 66 3.56 5.97 -7.99
CA LEU A 66 2.35 5.18 -7.74
C LEU A 66 1.56 4.98 -9.02
N HIS A 67 1.26 6.07 -9.73
CA HIS A 67 0.46 6.04 -10.96
C HIS A 67 1.12 5.23 -12.10
N HIS A 68 2.43 5.39 -12.31
CA HIS A 68 3.10 4.82 -13.49
C HIS A 68 3.79 3.47 -13.24
N VAL A 69 4.14 3.15 -12.00
CA VAL A 69 4.96 1.97 -11.70
C VAL A 69 4.26 1.05 -10.71
N HIS A 70 3.86 1.57 -9.56
CA HIS A 70 3.46 0.71 -8.45
C HIS A 70 2.04 0.17 -8.61
N LEU A 71 1.05 1.02 -8.85
CA LEU A 71 -0.34 0.60 -8.99
C LEU A 71 -0.56 -0.28 -10.22
N PRO A 72 -0.01 0.04 -11.42
CA PRO A 72 -0.10 -0.87 -12.57
C PRO A 72 0.55 -2.23 -12.31
N ALA A 73 1.64 -2.29 -11.54
CA ALA A 73 2.27 -3.56 -11.20
C ALA A 73 1.48 -4.37 -10.16
N LEU A 74 0.79 -3.71 -9.22
CA LEU A 74 -0.12 -4.36 -8.28
C LEU A 74 -1.36 -4.90 -9.00
N ASP A 75 -1.90 -4.14 -9.95
CA ASP A 75 -3.04 -4.50 -10.79
C ASP A 75 -2.72 -5.71 -11.69
N ALA A 76 -1.55 -5.69 -12.35
CA ALA A 76 -1.07 -6.82 -13.15
C ALA A 76 -0.84 -8.11 -12.32
N ALA A 77 -0.60 -7.96 -11.01
CA ALA A 77 -0.46 -9.09 -10.08
C ALA A 77 -1.81 -9.51 -9.46
N GLY A 78 -2.92 -8.84 -9.78
CA GLY A 78 -4.25 -9.15 -9.25
C GLY A 78 -4.44 -8.81 -7.78
N VAL A 79 -3.60 -7.94 -7.19
CA VAL A 79 -3.66 -7.57 -5.76
C VAL A 79 -4.59 -6.38 -5.54
N VAL A 80 -4.72 -5.51 -6.54
CA VAL A 80 -5.62 -4.36 -6.54
C VAL A 80 -6.30 -4.25 -7.89
N GLU A 81 -7.41 -3.53 -7.94
CA GLU A 81 -7.98 -3.02 -9.18
C GLU A 81 -7.65 -1.52 -9.25
N TYR A 82 -6.95 -1.11 -10.30
CA TYR A 82 -6.57 0.29 -10.48
C TYR A 82 -7.30 0.96 -11.65
N ASP A 83 -8.05 2.03 -11.36
CA ASP A 83 -8.60 2.95 -12.36
C ASP A 83 -7.65 4.15 -12.54
N PRO A 84 -6.84 4.20 -13.62
CA PRO A 84 -5.91 5.30 -13.87
C PRO A 84 -6.60 6.61 -14.26
N ASP A 85 -7.81 6.55 -14.82
CA ASP A 85 -8.56 7.72 -15.27
C ASP A 85 -9.34 8.35 -14.10
N GLY A 86 -9.95 7.52 -13.26
CA GLY A 86 -10.67 7.93 -12.04
C GLY A 86 -9.78 8.10 -10.81
N GLY A 87 -8.51 7.68 -10.87
CA GLY A 87 -7.55 7.77 -9.77
C GLY A 87 -7.96 6.93 -8.55
N ARG A 88 -8.73 5.86 -8.74
CA ARG A 88 -9.28 5.03 -7.67
C ARG A 88 -8.60 3.67 -7.64
N VAL A 89 -8.26 3.21 -6.44
CA VAL A 89 -7.66 1.91 -6.21
C VAL A 89 -8.54 1.12 -5.25
N ALA A 90 -8.83 -0.13 -5.57
CA ALA A 90 -9.54 -1.05 -4.67
C ALA A 90 -8.70 -2.30 -4.43
N LEU A 91 -8.73 -2.85 -3.23
CA LEU A 91 -8.15 -4.16 -2.97
C LEU A 91 -9.00 -5.23 -3.65
N THR A 92 -8.36 -6.23 -4.25
CA THR A 92 -9.05 -7.43 -4.72
C THR A 92 -9.37 -8.37 -3.55
N GLU A 93 -10.22 -9.36 -3.83
CA GLU A 93 -10.47 -10.46 -2.90
C GLU A 93 -9.23 -11.34 -2.78
N LEU A 94 -8.53 -11.23 -1.65
CA LEU A 94 -7.34 -12.02 -1.36
C LEU A 94 -7.72 -13.40 -0.81
N SER A 95 -7.04 -14.43 -1.28
CA SER A 95 -7.10 -15.75 -0.65
C SER A 95 -6.51 -15.72 0.76
N ALA A 96 -6.84 -16.75 1.56
CA ALA A 96 -6.32 -16.88 2.92
C ALA A 96 -4.78 -16.93 2.97
N ALA A 97 -4.14 -17.50 1.94
CA ALA A 97 -2.69 -17.57 1.84
C ALA A 97 -2.06 -16.18 1.58
N GLU A 98 -2.64 -15.42 0.65
CA GLU A 98 -2.18 -14.07 0.30
C GLU A 98 -2.37 -13.10 1.47
N ALA A 99 -3.53 -13.18 2.15
CA ALA A 99 -3.80 -12.43 3.37
C ALA A 99 -2.76 -12.73 4.48
N ALA A 100 -2.40 -14.01 4.67
CA ALA A 100 -1.39 -14.41 5.64
C ALA A 100 0.02 -13.90 5.28
N ILE A 101 0.36 -13.85 3.99
CA ILE A 101 1.63 -13.28 3.51
C ILE A 101 1.66 -11.76 3.76
N LEU A 102 0.56 -11.06 3.50
CA LEU A 102 0.44 -9.63 3.82
C LEU A 102 0.57 -9.37 5.32
N ASP A 103 -0.08 -10.18 6.16
CA ASP A 103 0.06 -10.10 7.63
C ASP A 103 1.50 -10.29 8.09
N ALA A 104 2.19 -11.27 7.51
CA ALA A 104 3.60 -11.52 7.82
C ALA A 104 4.49 -10.36 7.37
N SER A 105 4.21 -9.80 6.20
CA SER A 105 4.94 -8.65 5.65
C SER A 105 4.72 -7.39 6.49
N LEU A 106 3.47 -7.11 6.88
CA LEU A 106 3.12 -5.97 7.73
C LEU A 106 3.84 -6.08 9.07
N ARG A 107 3.86 -7.26 9.69
CA ARG A 107 4.59 -7.47 10.94
C ARG A 107 6.09 -7.26 10.77
N ALA A 108 6.67 -7.70 9.65
CA ALA A 108 8.09 -7.49 9.37
C ALA A 108 8.42 -6.01 9.20
N ASP A 109 7.62 -5.28 8.40
CA ASP A 109 7.78 -3.84 8.20
C ASP A 109 7.46 -3.04 9.47
N ALA A 110 6.49 -3.47 10.27
CA ALA A 110 6.14 -2.86 11.55
C ALA A 110 7.20 -3.13 12.63
N THR A 111 7.97 -4.22 12.52
CA THR A 111 9.12 -4.47 13.41
C THR A 111 10.32 -3.61 13.00
N ASP A 112 10.48 -3.35 11.70
CA ASP A 112 11.44 -2.35 11.17
C ASP A 112 11.00 -0.91 11.49
N ALA A 113 9.69 -0.65 11.48
CA ALA A 113 9.04 0.61 11.86
C ALA A 113 8.58 0.68 13.32
N ALA A 114 8.97 -0.28 14.18
CA ALA A 114 8.59 -0.32 15.60
C ALA A 114 9.24 0.83 16.41
N VAL A 115 9.90 1.75 15.73
CA VAL A 115 10.29 3.03 16.28
C VAL A 115 9.13 4.04 16.20
N ASP A 116 8.18 3.97 15.24
CA ASP A 116 7.17 5.05 15.06
C ASP A 116 5.79 4.67 14.44
N LEU A 117 5.41 3.40 14.29
CA LEU A 117 4.10 3.05 13.68
C LEU A 117 2.87 3.39 14.56
N GLU A 118 2.92 3.15 15.86
CA GLU A 118 1.82 3.50 16.77
C GLU A 118 1.52 5.01 16.78
N ARG A 119 2.54 5.84 16.52
CA ARG A 119 2.42 7.31 16.47
C ARG A 119 1.75 7.78 15.18
N LEU A 120 1.98 7.10 14.06
CA LEU A 120 1.42 7.42 12.75
C LEU A 120 -0.05 7.05 12.61
N LEU A 121 -0.44 5.85 13.07
CA LEU A 121 -1.84 5.41 13.01
C LEU A 121 -2.75 6.27 13.90
N ALA A 122 -2.20 6.80 15.01
CA ALA A 122 -2.91 7.77 15.86
C ALA A 122 -3.10 9.14 15.19
N ALA A 123 -2.25 9.54 14.24
CA ALA A 123 -2.33 10.83 13.56
C ALA A 123 -3.28 10.83 12.34
N ALA A 124 -3.47 9.68 11.69
CA ALA A 124 -4.36 9.54 10.55
C ALA A 124 -5.87 9.49 10.93
N GLY A 125 -6.18 9.37 12.22
CA GLY A 125 -7.55 9.22 12.73
C GLY A 125 -8.40 10.50 12.80
N ASP A 126 -7.87 11.69 12.45
CA ASP A 126 -8.57 12.97 12.66
C ASP A 126 -8.93 13.76 11.38
N ALA A 127 -8.69 13.20 10.19
CA ALA A 127 -9.05 13.85 8.93
C ALA A 127 -10.23 13.13 8.26
N GLY A 128 -11.45 13.37 8.76
CA GLY A 128 -12.64 12.76 8.15
C GLY A 128 -13.99 13.10 8.77
N ALA A 129 -14.19 14.32 9.26
CA ALA A 129 -15.53 14.85 9.53
C ALA A 129 -15.54 16.38 9.36
N ASP A 130 -15.88 16.86 8.16
CA ASP A 130 -16.43 18.20 7.91
C ASP A 130 -17.02 18.19 6.48
N ASP A 131 -18.30 17.92 6.25
CA ASP A 131 -19.50 18.77 6.41
C ASP A 131 -19.97 19.30 5.05
N GLY A 132 -20.88 18.54 4.44
CA GLY A 132 -21.72 19.04 3.36
C GLY A 132 -22.97 19.69 3.96
N GLY A 133 -23.11 21.01 3.82
CA GLY A 133 -24.32 21.77 4.16
C GLY A 133 -24.15 23.27 4.11
#